data_AF-A0A6L4AJ01-F1
#
_entry.id   AF-A0A6L4AJ01-F1
#
_cell.length_a   1.000
_cell.length_b   1.000
_cell.length_c   1.000
_cell.angle_alpha   90.00
_cell.angle_beta   90.00
_cell.angle_gamma   90.00
#
_symmetry.space_group_name_H-M   'P 1'
#
loop_
_entity.id
_entity.type
_entity.pdbx_description
1 polymer ?
#
loop_
_entity_poly.entity_id
_entity_poly.type
_entity_poly.pdbx_seq_one_letter_code
_entity_poly.pdbx_strand_id
1 'polypeptide(L)'
;MDTRLILGAVLLDISIIIFAICYIGERMPRKPAWTDEKYMSFIMPLTVGSLAFGLMFTGEAFMSRLSALTFADISTFFAILVAGGIVLFLMRIKKRVAAFAALEDAQAVRKEGTSAGFGTDLASGKTA
;
A
#
# COMPACT_ATOMS: atom_id res chain seq x y z
N MET A 1 -9.30 -28.27 -11.31
CA MET A 1 -8.97 -26.88 -10.93
C MET A 1 -7.85 -26.39 -11.82
N ASP A 2 -8.07 -25.33 -12.59
CA ASP A 2 -7.02 -24.76 -13.45
C ASP A 2 -6.04 -23.95 -12.59
N THR A 3 -4.84 -24.50 -12.39
CA THR A 3 -3.77 -23.91 -11.58
C THR A 3 -3.38 -22.52 -12.07
N ARG A 4 -3.55 -22.21 -13.35
CA ARG A 4 -3.22 -20.89 -13.91
C ARG A 4 -4.18 -19.81 -13.45
N LEU A 5 -5.48 -20.13 -13.37
CA LEU A 5 -6.50 -19.19 -12.90
C LEU A 5 -6.29 -18.85 -11.42
N ILE A 6 -5.99 -19.86 -10.60
CA ILE A 6 -5.73 -19.67 -9.17
C ILE A 6 -4.45 -18.87 -8.96
N LEU A 7 -3.38 -19.23 -9.67
CA LEU A 7 -2.11 -18.49 -9.59
C LEU A 7 -2.28 -17.03 -10.02
N GLY A 8 -3.05 -16.79 -11.08
CA GLY A 8 -3.43 -15.45 -11.52
C GLY A 8 -4.18 -14.67 -10.43
N ALA A 9 -5.21 -15.28 -9.83
CA ALA A 9 -5.98 -14.67 -8.74
C ALA A 9 -5.12 -14.31 -7.54
N VAL A 10 -4.27 -15.24 -7.09
CA VAL A 10 -3.40 -15.04 -5.92
C VAL A 10 -2.37 -13.94 -6.20
N LEU A 11 -1.75 -13.94 -7.39
CA LEU A 11 -0.79 -12.90 -7.77
C LEU A 11 -1.45 -11.52 -7.83
N LEU A 12 -2.66 -11.42 -8.41
CA LEU A 12 -3.42 -10.16 -8.41
C LEU A 12 -3.69 -9.68 -6.99
N ASP A 13 -4.21 -10.55 -6.15
CA ASP A 13 -4.64 -10.20 -4.80
C ASP A 13 -3.47 -9.74 -3.91
N ILE A 14 -2.38 -10.53 -3.91
CA ILE A 14 -1.15 -10.19 -3.18
C ILE A 14 -0.56 -8.87 -3.69
N SER A 15 -0.56 -8.64 -5.00
CA SER A 15 -0.01 -7.40 -5.58
C SER A 15 -0.78 -6.17 -5.10
N ILE A 16 -2.12 -6.24 -5.06
CA ILE A 16 -2.96 -5.16 -4.59
C ILE A 16 -2.74 -4.91 -3.09
N ILE A 17 -2.63 -5.98 -2.29
CA ILE A 17 -2.38 -5.89 -0.84
C ILE A 17 -1.00 -5.26 -0.57
N ILE A 18 0.06 -5.70 -1.26
CA ILE A 18 1.40 -5.13 -1.10
C ILE A 18 1.40 -3.67 -1.51
N PHE A 19 0.78 -3.32 -2.63
CA PHE A 19 0.67 -1.93 -3.08
C PHE A 19 -0.03 -1.05 -2.03
N ALA A 20 -1.13 -1.54 -1.44
CA ALA A 20 -1.84 -0.85 -0.35
C ALA A 20 -0.98 -0.68 0.90
N ILE A 21 -0.19 -1.69 1.29
CA ILE A 21 0.75 -1.60 2.42
C ILE A 21 1.81 -0.54 2.14
N CYS A 22 2.44 -0.57 0.96
CA CYS A 22 3.45 0.40 0.57
C CYS A 22 2.88 1.83 0.59
N TYR A 23 1.68 2.02 0.04
CA TYR A 23 0.99 3.31 0.04
C TYR A 23 0.74 3.84 1.47
N ILE A 24 0.31 2.97 2.39
CA ILE A 24 0.11 3.36 3.80
C ILE A 24 1.46 3.70 4.46
N GLY A 25 2.49 2.89 4.23
CA GLY A 25 3.81 3.08 4.81
C GLY A 25 4.43 4.42 4.44
N GLU A 26 4.34 4.80 3.16
CA GLU A 26 4.87 6.07 2.67
C GLU A 26 4.14 7.29 3.26
N ARG A 27 2.84 7.15 3.54
CA ARG A 27 2.00 8.18 4.17
C ARG A 27 2.14 8.27 5.69
N MET A 28 2.92 7.40 6.34
CA MET A 28 3.13 7.51 7.77
C MET A 28 4.04 8.71 8.11
N PRO A 29 3.69 9.55 9.10
CA PRO A 29 4.52 10.70 9.49
C PRO A 29 5.87 10.27 10.07
N ARG A 30 5.94 9.05 10.62
CA ARG A 30 7.17 8.39 11.02
C ARG A 30 7.41 7.20 10.10
N LYS A 31 7.96 7.48 8.92
CA LYS A 31 8.24 6.49 7.88
C LYS A 31 9.04 5.31 8.48
N PRO A 32 8.54 4.07 8.39
CA PRO A 32 9.25 2.91 8.90
C PRO A 32 10.44 2.58 7.99
N ALA A 33 11.51 1.99 8.53
CA ALA A 33 12.76 1.75 7.80
C ALA A 33 12.62 0.88 6.54
N TRP A 34 11.56 0.05 6.46
CA TRP A 34 11.29 -0.74 5.26
C TRP A 34 10.74 0.08 4.09
N THR A 35 10.34 1.34 4.32
CA THR A 35 9.93 2.28 3.27
C THR A 35 11.12 3.06 2.69
N ASP A 36 12.34 2.77 3.13
CA ASP A 36 13.53 3.36 2.53
C ASP A 36 13.60 3.04 1.04
N GLU A 37 14.12 3.99 0.27
CA GLU A 37 14.16 3.98 -1.20
C GLU A 37 14.81 2.71 -1.77
N LYS A 38 15.81 2.15 -1.08
CA LYS A 38 16.47 0.90 -1.46
C LYS A 38 15.55 -0.32 -1.42
N TYR A 39 14.64 -0.41 -0.44
CA TYR A 39 13.68 -1.50 -0.37
C TYR A 39 12.51 -1.27 -1.33
N MET A 40 12.01 -0.04 -1.41
CA MET A 40 10.92 0.32 -2.33
C MET A 40 11.30 0.14 -3.81
N SER A 41 12.55 0.45 -4.19
CA SER A 41 13.06 0.22 -5.55
C SER A 41 13.14 -1.25 -5.94
N PHE A 42 13.17 -2.17 -4.98
CA PHE A 42 13.08 -3.61 -5.25
C PHE A 42 11.63 -4.13 -5.20
N ILE A 43 10.87 -3.70 -4.20
CA ILE A 43 9.51 -4.18 -3.94
C ILE A 43 8.52 -3.68 -5.01
N MET A 44 8.63 -2.41 -5.43
CA MET A 44 7.68 -1.80 -6.36
C MET A 44 7.72 -2.46 -7.75
N PRO A 45 8.89 -2.67 -8.40
CA PRO A 45 8.94 -3.38 -9.67
C PRO A 45 8.47 -4.82 -9.57
N LEU A 46 8.78 -5.51 -8.46
CA LEU A 46 8.30 -6.87 -8.22
C LEU A 46 6.77 -6.91 -8.13
N THR A 47 6.16 -5.96 -7.43
CA THR A 47 4.70 -5.84 -7.25
C THR A 47 4.00 -5.51 -8.57
N VAL A 48 4.58 -4.61 -9.36
CA VAL A 48 4.06 -4.27 -10.70
C VAL A 48 4.19 -5.46 -11.65
N GLY A 49 5.32 -6.17 -11.59
CA GLY A 49 5.54 -7.41 -12.34
C GLY A 49 4.54 -8.49 -11.97
N SER A 50 4.33 -8.76 -10.69
CA SER A 50 3.36 -9.74 -10.21
C SER A 50 1.93 -9.38 -10.58
N LEU A 51 1.57 -8.10 -10.59
CA LEU A 51 0.28 -7.63 -11.08
C LEU A 51 0.10 -7.92 -12.58
N ALA A 52 1.11 -7.63 -13.40
CA ALA A 52 1.10 -7.89 -14.83
C ALA A 52 1.00 -9.39 -15.14
N PHE A 53 1.80 -10.22 -14.47
CA PHE A 53 1.72 -11.68 -14.60
C PHE A 53 0.39 -12.24 -14.11
N GLY A 54 -0.16 -11.69 -13.01
CA GLY A 54 -1.48 -12.05 -12.50
C GLY A 54 -2.59 -11.80 -13.52
N LEU A 55 -2.58 -10.62 -14.17
CA LEU A 55 -3.50 -10.29 -15.27
C LEU A 55 -3.30 -11.20 -16.48
N MET A 56 -2.06 -11.47 -16.86
CA MET A 56 -1.74 -12.33 -18.00
C MET A 56 -2.23 -13.76 -17.79
N PHE A 57 -1.95 -14.39 -16.64
CA PHE A 57 -2.39 -15.75 -16.35
C PHE A 57 -3.91 -15.86 -16.23
N THR A 58 -4.55 -14.87 -15.62
CA THR A 58 -6.02 -14.80 -15.54
C THR A 58 -6.62 -14.66 -16.93
N GLY A 59 -6.10 -13.75 -17.75
CA GLY A 59 -6.55 -13.54 -19.13
C GLY A 59 -6.34 -14.77 -20.02
N GLU A 60 -5.20 -15.44 -19.90
CA GLU A 60 -4.91 -16.68 -20.64
C GLU A 60 -5.89 -17.81 -20.24
N ALA A 61 -6.18 -17.95 -18.95
CA ALA A 61 -7.13 -18.93 -18.44
C ALA A 61 -8.56 -18.69 -18.97
N PHE A 62 -9.03 -17.44 -18.98
CA PHE A 62 -10.33 -17.11 -19.54
C PHE A 62 -10.36 -17.27 -21.06
N MET A 63 -9.38 -16.73 -21.80
CA MET A 63 -9.42 -16.74 -23.28
C MET A 63 -9.19 -18.12 -23.88
N SER A 64 -8.31 -18.94 -23.29
CA SER A 64 -7.89 -20.22 -23.90
C SER A 64 -8.76 -21.40 -23.47
N ARG A 65 -9.48 -21.27 -22.35
CA ARG A 65 -10.15 -22.40 -21.69
C ARG A 65 -11.54 -22.08 -21.18
N LEU A 66 -12.18 -20.99 -21.64
CA LEU A 66 -13.51 -20.56 -21.19
C LEU A 66 -14.54 -21.71 -21.16
N SER A 67 -14.53 -22.58 -22.17
CA SER A 67 -15.43 -23.72 -22.31
C SER A 67 -15.10 -24.91 -21.40
N ALA A 68 -13.90 -24.93 -20.80
CA ALA A 68 -13.42 -25.95 -19.87
C ALA A 68 -13.38 -25.47 -18.41
N LEU A 69 -13.66 -24.19 -18.14
CA LEU A 69 -13.76 -23.68 -16.77
C LEU A 69 -15.02 -24.22 -16.10
N THR A 70 -14.84 -24.86 -14.96
CA THR A 70 -15.98 -25.28 -14.14
C THR A 70 -16.49 -24.10 -13.32
N PHE A 71 -17.76 -24.15 -12.92
CA PHE A 71 -18.33 -23.15 -12.01
C PHE A 71 -17.51 -23.03 -10.71
N ALA A 72 -16.97 -24.15 -10.22
CA ALA A 72 -16.10 -24.19 -9.04
C ALA A 72 -14.79 -23.39 -9.21
N ASP A 73 -14.22 -23.38 -10.42
CA ASP A 73 -13.00 -22.61 -10.71
C ASP A 73 -13.28 -21.11 -10.64
N ILE A 74 -14.39 -20.68 -11.24
CA ILE A 74 -14.82 -19.29 -11.26
C ILE A 74 -15.20 -18.82 -9.86
N SER A 75 -15.95 -19.62 -9.09
CA SER A 75 -16.31 -19.27 -7.71
C SER A 75 -15.07 -19.16 -6.80
N THR A 76 -14.07 -20.03 -7.01
CA THR A 76 -12.81 -19.98 -6.25
C THR A 76 -12.01 -18.73 -6.58
N PHE A 77 -11.94 -18.35 -7.86
CA PHE A 77 -11.32 -17.09 -8.31
C PHE A 77 -11.94 -15.88 -7.60
N PHE A 78 -13.28 -15.78 -7.60
CA PHE A 78 -13.96 -14.68 -6.91
C PHE A 78 -13.78 -14.73 -5.39
N ALA A 79 -13.78 -15.91 -4.78
CA ALA A 79 -13.56 -16.06 -3.35
C ALA A 79 -12.19 -15.51 -2.92
N ILE A 80 -11.14 -15.73 -3.72
CA ILE A 80 -9.80 -15.19 -3.48
C ILE A 80 -9.83 -13.65 -3.56
N LEU A 81 -10.40 -13.08 -4.63
CA LEU A 81 -10.48 -11.62 -4.77
C LEU A 81 -11.32 -10.95 -3.66
N VAL A 82 -12.42 -11.59 -3.26
CA VAL A 82 -13.24 -11.11 -2.14
C VAL A 82 -12.46 -11.20 -0.82
N ALA A 83 -11.67 -12.25 -0.61
CA ALA A 83 -10.85 -12.38 0.58
C ALA A 83 -9.83 -11.24 0.69
N GLY A 84 -9.08 -10.91 -0.36
CA GLY A 84 -8.17 -9.76 -0.30
C GLY A 84 -8.91 -8.42 -0.25
N GLY A 85 -10.08 -8.31 -0.88
CA GLY A 85 -10.97 -7.16 -0.70
C GLY A 85 -11.35 -6.94 0.78
N ILE A 86 -11.66 -8.01 1.51
CA ILE A 86 -11.92 -7.97 2.96
C ILE A 86 -10.65 -7.56 3.72
N VAL A 87 -9.48 -8.08 3.36
CA VAL A 87 -8.19 -7.68 3.97
C VAL A 87 -7.99 -6.17 3.81
N LEU A 88 -8.13 -5.63 2.59
CA LEU A 88 -8.02 -4.20 2.31
C LEU A 88 -9.06 -3.38 3.08
N PHE A 89 -10.29 -3.88 3.19
CA PHE A 89 -11.34 -3.24 3.98
C PHE A 89 -10.97 -3.19 5.48
N LEU A 90 -10.45 -4.28 6.03
CA LEU A 90 -9.99 -4.38 7.42
C LEU A 90 -8.78 -3.47 7.69
N MET A 91 -7.92 -3.24 6.70
CA MET A 91 -6.80 -2.29 6.82
C MET A 91 -7.27 -0.84 7.05
N ARG A 92 -8.53 -0.51 6.73
CA ARG A 92 -9.17 0.81 6.97
C ARG A 92 -8.30 1.97 6.46
N ILE A 93 -7.74 1.83 5.27
CA ILE A 93 -6.76 2.75 4.66
C ILE A 93 -7.22 4.21 4.76
N LYS A 94 -8.47 4.51 4.38
CA LYS A 94 -9.03 5.87 4.43
C LYS A 94 -8.95 6.50 5.82
N LYS A 95 -9.27 5.74 6.88
CA LYS A 95 -9.19 6.24 8.27
C LYS A 95 -7.75 6.44 8.71
N ARG A 96 -6.84 5.54 8.32
CA ARG A 96 -5.41 5.65 8.65
C ARG A 96 -4.76 6.84 7.96
N VAL A 97 -5.03 7.05 6.68
CA VAL A 97 -4.50 8.19 5.91
C VAL A 97 -4.99 9.52 6.47
N ALA A 98 -6.29 9.63 6.81
CA ALA A 98 -6.83 10.84 7.45
C ALA A 98 -6.19 11.12 8.82
N ALA A 99 -5.95 10.08 9.62
CA ALA A 99 -5.26 10.22 10.90
C ALA A 99 -3.79 10.66 10.73
N PHE A 100 -3.11 10.18 9.69
CA PHE A 100 -1.73 10.60 9.40
C PHE A 100 -1.64 12.04 8.92
N ALA A 101 -2.56 12.49 8.06
CA ALA A 101 -2.62 13.89 7.63
C ALA A 101 -2.81 14.84 8.83
N ALA A 102 -3.74 14.53 9.74
CA ALA A 102 -3.95 15.34 10.94
C ALA A 102 -2.73 15.37 11.88
N LEU A 103 -1.95 14.29 11.93
CA LEU A 103 -0.70 14.24 12.72
C LEU A 103 0.43 15.01 12.07
N GLU A 104 0.50 15.02 10.73
CA GLU A 104 1.49 15.79 9.97
C GLU A 104 1.29 17.30 10.18
N ASP A 105 0.04 17.77 10.09
CA ASP A 105 -0.33 19.17 10.39
C ASP A 105 0.05 19.57 11.82
N ALA A 106 -0.24 18.71 12.80
CA ALA A 106 0.11 18.96 14.20
C ALA A 106 1.64 19.00 14.45
N GLN A 107 2.43 18.22 13.69
CA GLN A 107 3.88 18.23 13.77
C GLN A 107 4.50 19.44 13.07
N ALA A 108 3.92 19.91 11.97
CA ALA A 108 4.33 21.14 11.29
C ALA A 108 4.21 22.35 12.22
N VAL A 109 3.07 22.50 12.91
CA VAL A 109 2.83 23.58 13.87
C VAL A 109 3.84 23.55 15.03
N ARG A 110 4.21 22.37 15.54
CA ARG A 110 5.25 22.26 16.59
C ARG A 110 6.62 22.69 16.11
N LYS A 111 7.01 22.36 14.87
CA LYS A 111 8.32 22.77 14.33
C LYS A 111 8.41 24.28 14.16
N GLU A 112 7.36 24.94 13.67
CA GLU A 112 7.31 26.39 13.53
C GLU A 112 7.33 27.11 14.88
N GLY A 113 6.58 26.63 15.87
CA GLY A 113 6.60 27.19 17.23
C GLY A 113 7.96 27.06 17.94
N THR A 114 8.70 25.98 17.66
CA THR A 114 10.03 25.77 18.24
C THR A 114 11.10 26.63 17.54
N SER A 115 10.99 26.88 16.23
CA SER A 115 11.87 27.82 15.52
C SER A 115 11.62 29.29 15.87
N ALA A 116 10.37 29.65 16.19
CA ALA A 116 10.02 31.01 16.62
C ALA A 116 10.53 31.31 18.05
N GLY A 117 10.56 30.31 18.94
CA GLY A 117 11.07 30.46 20.31
C GLY A 117 12.60 30.52 20.42
N PHE A 118 13.35 29.89 19.49
CA PHE A 118 14.81 29.89 19.54
C PHE A 118 15.46 31.19 19.04
N GLY A 119 14.70 32.07 18.38
CA GLY A 119 15.17 33.35 17.84
C GLY A 119 15.08 34.54 18.79
N THR A 120 14.24 34.47 19.83
CA THR A 120 14.00 35.61 20.76
C THR A 120 14.92 35.64 21.96
N ASP A 121 15.52 34.52 22.35
CA ASP A 121 16.34 34.45 23.58
C ASP A 121 17.80 34.90 23.39
N LEU A 122 18.31 34.91 22.16
CA LEU A 122 19.67 35.41 21.86
C LEU A 122 19.75 36.93 21.65
N ALA A 123 18.61 37.61 21.48
CA ALA A 123 18.54 39.06 21.28
C ALA A 123 18.39 39.87 22.58
N SER A 124 18.15 39.20 23.72
CA SER A 124 17.96 39.85 25.03
C SER A 124 19.23 39.87 25.91
N GLY A 125 20.41 39.74 25.31
CA GLY A 125 21.70 39.99 25.97
C GLY A 125 21.89 41.49 26.24
N LYS A 126 21.07 42.05 27.14
CA LYS A 126 21.22 43.37 27.71
C LYS A 126 22.60 43.45 28.36
N THR A 127 23.42 44.29 27.75
CA THR A 127 24.52 45.02 28.38
C THR A 127 24.07 45.57 29.74
N ALA A 128 24.73 45.13 30.81
CA ALA A 128 24.91 45.87 32.06
C ALA A 128 26.14 45.29 32.77
#